data_AF-A0AAW8DLJ2-F1
#
_entry.id   AF-A0AAW8DLJ2-F1
#
_cell.length_a   1.000
_cell.length_b   1.000
_cell.length_c   1.000
_cell.angle_alpha   90.00
_cell.angle_beta   90.00
_cell.angle_gamma   90.00
#
_symmetry.space_group_name_H-M   'P 1'
#
loop_
_entity.id
_entity.type
_entity.pdbx_description
1 polymer ?
#
loop_
_entity_poly.entity_id
_entity_poly.type
_entity_poly.pdbx_seq_one_letter_code
_entity_poly.pdbx_strand_id
1 'polypeptide(L)'
;MESISWPKAWQPEARAALLEFIDSEDRVEITVGDPSTSIHGTVLAGYIYLEGAELMIAYERSGRADVHPWPLLAGPVLEIVKLSRPRRRSIYRHPKWLSPRHN
;
A
#
# COMPACT_ATOMS: atom_id res chain seq x y z
N MET A 1 -11.86 -3.55 -19.67
CA MET A 1 -11.18 -3.65 -18.35
C MET A 1 -9.77 -3.18 -18.57
N GLU A 2 -9.47 -1.96 -18.17
CA GLU A 2 -8.11 -1.41 -18.26
C GLU A 2 -7.17 -2.27 -17.41
N SER A 3 -6.07 -2.71 -18.01
CA SER A 3 -5.07 -3.52 -17.32
C SER A 3 -4.26 -2.61 -16.40
N ILE A 4 -4.60 -2.57 -15.11
CA ILE A 4 -3.87 -1.78 -14.11
C ILE A 4 -2.39 -2.18 -14.13
N SER A 5 -1.50 -1.18 -14.23
CA SER A 5 -0.06 -1.38 -14.24
C SER A 5 0.46 -1.58 -12.81
N TRP A 6 0.46 -2.84 -12.38
CA TRP A 6 0.97 -3.22 -11.06
C TRP A 6 2.51 -3.27 -11.01
N PRO A 7 3.14 -2.90 -9.89
CA PRO A 7 4.57 -3.15 -9.69
C PRO A 7 4.88 -4.65 -9.78
N LYS A 8 5.94 -5.01 -10.53
CA LYS A 8 6.31 -6.42 -10.74
C LYS A 8 6.57 -7.19 -9.44
N ALA A 9 7.13 -6.52 -8.43
CA ALA A 9 7.46 -7.12 -7.15
C ALA A 9 6.24 -7.45 -6.28
N TRP A 10 5.06 -6.93 -6.62
CA TRP A 10 3.85 -7.12 -5.83
C TRP A 10 3.24 -8.48 -6.06
N GLN A 11 2.88 -9.13 -4.95
CA GLN A 11 2.23 -10.43 -4.93
C GLN A 11 0.77 -10.29 -5.39
N PRO A 12 0.23 -11.26 -6.14
CA PRO A 12 -1.16 -11.21 -6.61
C PRO A 12 -2.19 -10.98 -5.49
N GLU A 13 -1.96 -11.54 -4.32
CA GLU A 13 -2.84 -11.40 -3.16
C GLU A 13 -2.83 -9.97 -2.59
N ALA A 14 -1.68 -9.31 -2.61
CA ALA A 14 -1.57 -7.90 -2.22
C ALA A 14 -2.28 -6.99 -3.22
N ARG A 15 -2.18 -7.30 -4.53
CA ARG A 15 -2.91 -6.58 -5.59
C ARG A 15 -4.42 -6.75 -5.40
N ALA A 16 -4.88 -7.99 -5.19
CA ALA A 16 -6.29 -8.29 -4.97
C ALA A 16 -6.84 -7.59 -3.72
N ALA A 17 -6.08 -7.57 -2.63
CA ALA A 17 -6.43 -6.84 -1.41
C ALA A 17 -6.54 -5.33 -1.63
N LEU A 18 -5.76 -4.75 -2.57
CA LEU A 18 -5.80 -3.31 -2.81
C LEU A 18 -6.93 -2.87 -3.76
N LEU A 19 -7.44 -3.77 -4.62
CA LEU A 19 -8.44 -3.45 -5.63
C LEU A 19 -9.69 -2.76 -5.06
N GLU A 20 -10.15 -3.15 -3.86
CA GLU A 20 -11.33 -2.55 -3.23
C GLU A 20 -11.11 -1.12 -2.70
N PHE A 21 -9.85 -0.66 -2.65
CA PHE A 21 -9.47 0.66 -2.14
C PHE A 21 -9.12 1.66 -3.25
N ILE A 22 -9.05 1.22 -4.50
CA ILE A 22 -8.82 2.10 -5.64
C ILE A 22 -10.03 3.02 -5.81
N ASP A 23 -9.79 4.32 -5.87
CA ASP A 23 -10.80 5.39 -5.94
C ASP A 23 -11.79 5.40 -4.75
N SER A 24 -11.42 4.72 -3.65
CA SER A 24 -12.19 4.73 -2.41
C SER A 24 -11.84 5.94 -1.54
N GLU A 25 -12.80 6.37 -0.71
CA GLU A 25 -12.59 7.35 0.36
C GLU A 25 -11.83 6.75 1.57
N ASP A 26 -11.47 5.47 1.50
CA ASP A 26 -10.69 4.81 2.53
C ASP A 26 -9.19 5.05 2.34
N ARG A 27 -8.56 5.58 3.39
CA ARG A 27 -7.11 5.69 3.45
C ARG A 27 -6.49 4.33 3.76
N VAL A 28 -5.39 3.98 3.09
CA VAL A 28 -4.61 2.78 3.38
C VAL A 28 -3.17 3.14 3.72
N GLU A 29 -2.50 2.24 4.44
CA GLU A 29 -1.07 2.24 4.69
C GLU A 29 -0.48 0.97 4.11
N ILE A 30 0.56 1.11 3.32
CA ILE A 30 1.23 0.02 2.62
C ILE A 30 2.70 0.03 3.01
N THR A 31 3.15 -1.10 3.50
CA THR A 31 4.54 -1.35 3.86
C THR A 31 5.15 -2.24 2.78
N VAL A 32 6.26 -1.81 2.19
CA VAL A 32 7.03 -2.62 1.22
C VAL A 32 8.44 -2.89 1.72
N GLY A 33 9.05 -3.95 1.20
CA GLY A 33 10.42 -4.32 1.52
C GLY A 33 10.68 -5.79 1.24
N ASP A 34 11.92 -6.22 1.40
CA ASP A 34 12.27 -7.63 1.32
C ASP A 34 11.65 -8.41 2.49
N PRO A 35 10.78 -9.42 2.25
CA PRO A 35 10.06 -10.11 3.33
C PRO A 35 10.92 -10.92 4.28
N SER A 36 12.14 -11.28 3.88
CA SER A 36 13.05 -12.11 4.66
C SER A 36 14.00 -11.30 5.54
N THR A 37 14.23 -10.04 5.19
CA THR A 37 15.26 -9.20 5.84
C THR A 37 14.72 -7.88 6.40
N SER A 38 13.57 -7.40 5.92
CA SER A 38 13.02 -6.11 6.36
C SER A 38 12.36 -6.22 7.72
N ILE A 39 12.84 -5.45 8.70
CA ILE A 39 12.21 -5.34 10.02
C ILE A 39 11.07 -4.30 10.00
N HIS A 40 11.33 -3.12 9.40
CA HIS A 40 10.37 -1.99 9.40
C HIS A 40 9.77 -1.68 8.03
N GLY A 41 10.41 -2.12 6.92
CA GLY A 41 9.99 -1.78 5.57
C GLY A 41 9.96 -0.28 5.28
N THR A 42 9.51 0.08 4.09
CA THR A 42 9.18 1.45 3.68
C THR A 42 7.67 1.61 3.68
N VAL A 43 7.18 2.60 4.41
CA VAL A 43 5.73 2.82 4.62
C VAL A 43 5.27 4.00 3.77
N LEU A 44 4.16 3.82 3.05
CA LEU A 44 3.39 4.89 2.42
C LEU A 44 1.93 4.80 2.86
N ALA A 45 1.33 5.94 3.21
CA ALA A 45 -0.04 5.97 3.71
C ALA A 45 -0.86 7.09 3.08
N GLY A 46 -1.89 6.75 2.30
CA GLY A 46 -2.64 7.71 1.51
C GLY A 46 -3.89 7.12 0.87
N TYR A 47 -4.49 7.90 -0.03
CA TYR A 47 -5.61 7.49 -0.86
C TYR A 47 -5.10 6.90 -2.16
N ILE A 48 -5.72 5.82 -2.61
CA ILE A 48 -5.32 5.11 -3.82
C ILE A 48 -6.27 5.50 -4.93
N TYR A 49 -5.73 5.84 -6.09
CA TYR A 49 -6.53 6.14 -7.27
C TYR A 49 -5.76 5.76 -8.54
N LEU A 50 -6.45 5.76 -9.67
CA LEU A 50 -5.84 5.51 -10.97
C LEU A 50 -5.70 6.81 -11.77
N GLU A 51 -4.53 7.01 -12.35
CA GLU A 51 -4.31 7.99 -13.41
C GLU A 51 -4.08 7.22 -14.72
N GLY A 52 -5.17 7.02 -15.48
CA GLY A 52 -5.20 6.08 -16.60
C GLY A 52 -4.98 4.64 -16.10
N ALA A 53 -3.87 4.02 -16.52
CA ALA A 53 -3.50 2.67 -16.08
C ALA A 53 -2.48 2.66 -14.92
N GLU A 54 -2.01 3.83 -14.49
CA GLU A 54 -1.00 3.95 -13.43
C GLU A 54 -1.67 4.07 -12.06
N LEU A 55 -1.18 3.27 -11.11
CA LEU A 55 -1.61 3.37 -9.72
C LEU A 55 -0.93 4.59 -9.08
N MET A 56 -1.71 5.39 -8.37
CA MET A 56 -1.25 6.60 -7.71
C MET A 56 -1.57 6.56 -6.22
N ILE A 57 -0.75 7.24 -5.42
CA ILE A 57 -1.05 7.48 -4.00
C ILE A 57 -1.04 8.97 -3.70
N ALA A 58 -2.18 9.48 -3.24
CA ALA A 58 -2.28 10.83 -2.70
C ALA A 58 -1.93 10.81 -1.21
N TYR A 59 -0.85 11.49 -0.86
CA TYR A 59 -0.40 11.67 0.51
C TYR A 59 -0.85 13.04 1.02
N GLU A 60 -1.64 13.07 2.09
CA GLU A 60 -1.96 14.32 2.79
C GLU A 60 -1.14 14.40 4.08
N ARG A 61 -0.16 15.32 4.11
CA ARG A 61 0.54 15.73 5.33
C ARG A 61 0.54 17.24 5.43
N SER A 62 -0.02 17.75 6.52
CA SER A 62 0.06 19.17 6.88
C SER A 62 -0.57 20.14 5.86
N GLY A 63 -1.70 19.78 5.25
CA GLY A 63 -2.47 20.68 4.37
C GLY A 63 -1.87 20.89 2.97
N ARG A 64 -0.82 20.15 2.59
CA ARG A 64 -0.42 19.95 1.20
C ARG A 64 -0.73 18.52 0.79
N ALA A 65 -1.51 18.38 -0.28
CA ALA A 65 -1.70 17.12 -0.97
C ALA A 65 -0.55 16.96 -1.96
N ASP A 66 0.41 16.11 -1.62
CA ASP A 66 1.47 15.73 -2.53
C ASP A 66 1.06 14.41 -3.21
N VAL A 67 1.05 14.43 -4.54
CA VAL A 67 0.74 13.28 -5.39
C VAL A 67 2.03 12.62 -5.81
N HIS A 68 2.18 11.34 -5.52
CA HIS A 68 3.36 10.58 -5.91
C HIS A 68 2.97 9.40 -6.79
N PRO A 69 3.64 9.21 -7.94
CA PRO A 69 3.46 8.01 -8.73
C PRO A 69 4.03 6.82 -7.95
N TRP A 70 3.34 5.68 -8.03
CA TRP A 70 3.71 4.45 -7.31
C TRP A 70 5.08 3.83 -7.63
N PRO A 71 5.77 4.07 -8.77
CA PRO A 71 7.09 3.50 -9.06
C PRO A 71 8.17 3.79 -8.00
N LEU A 72 7.91 4.70 -7.05
CA LEU A 72 8.80 5.01 -5.94
C LEU A 72 8.90 3.90 -4.88
N LEU A 73 8.05 2.87 -4.92
CA LEU A 73 8.13 1.72 -4.00
C LEU A 73 8.81 0.51 -4.63
N ALA A 74 10.13 0.43 -4.47
CA ALA A 74 10.92 -0.72 -4.89
C ALA A 74 10.85 -1.85 -3.84
N GLY A 75 9.87 -2.75 -3.96
CA GLY A 75 9.88 -3.98 -3.16
C GLY A 75 8.58 -4.78 -3.15
N PRO A 76 8.64 -6.05 -2.71
CA PRO A 76 7.44 -6.84 -2.39
C PRO A 76 6.62 -6.18 -1.28
N VAL A 77 5.29 -6.38 -1.31
CA VAL A 77 4.42 -5.88 -0.24
C VAL A 77 4.62 -6.73 1.01
N LEU A 78 4.79 -6.07 2.14
CA LEU A 78 4.90 -6.66 3.46
C LEU A 78 3.56 -6.63 4.19
N GLU A 79 2.83 -5.52 4.12
CA GLU A 79 1.53 -5.36 4.76
C GLU A 79 0.71 -4.25 4.11
N ILE A 80 -0.61 -4.41 4.11
CA ILE A 80 -1.59 -3.39 3.74
C ILE A 80 -2.56 -3.25 4.90
N VAL A 81 -2.70 -2.03 5.42
CA VAL A 81 -3.55 -1.69 6.55
C VAL A 81 -4.58 -0.65 6.12
N LYS A 82 -5.86 -0.93 6.36
CA LYS A 82 -6.92 0.07 6.28
C LYS A 82 -6.79 1.05 7.43
N LEU A 83 -6.69 2.34 7.14
CA LEU A 83 -6.68 3.41 8.12
C LEU A 83 -8.08 4.01 8.28
N SER A 84 -9.02 3.23 8.81
CA SER A 84 -10.32 3.77 9.23
C SER A 84 -10.21 4.31 10.65
N ARG A 85 -10.69 5.53 10.93
CA ARG A 85 -10.89 5.93 12.33
C ARG A 85 -12.12 5.19 12.88
N PRO A 86 -12.07 4.55 14.07
CA PRO A 86 -10.96 4.51 15.04
C PRO A 86 -10.07 3.24 14.95
N ARG A 87 -10.25 2.35 13.98
CA ARG A 87 -9.57 1.05 13.94
C ARG A 87 -8.71 0.87 12.68
N ARG A 88 -7.43 0.57 12.92
CA ARG A 88 -6.51 0.07 11.90
C ARG A 88 -6.80 -1.42 11.68
N ARG A 89 -7.00 -1.83 10.43
CA ARG A 89 -7.26 -3.24 10.08
C ARG A 89 -6.24 -3.71 9.05
N SER A 90 -5.46 -4.74 9.38
CA SER A 90 -4.63 -5.44 8.40
C SER A 90 -5.54 -6.13 7.38
N ILE A 91 -5.39 -5.80 6.11
CA ILE A 91 -6.12 -6.41 4.98
C ILE A 91 -5.24 -7.49 4.34
N TYR A 92 -3.95 -7.21 4.21
CA TYR A 92 -2.96 -8.12 3.70
C TYR A 92 -1.73 -8.10 4.60
N ARG A 93 -1.12 -9.26 4.83
CA ARG A 93 0.19 -9.39 5.47
C ARG A 93 0.96 -10.50 4.79
N HIS A 94 2.20 -10.21 4.44
CA HIS A 94 3.08 -11.19 3.82
C HIS A 94 3.41 -12.32 4.81
N PRO A 95 3.21 -13.60 4.45
CA PRO A 95 3.32 -14.72 5.39
C PRO A 95 4.74 -14.93 5.94
N LYS A 96 5.76 -14.54 5.16
CA LYS A 96 7.17 -14.63 5.58
C LYS A 96 7.64 -13.44 6.41
N TRP A 97 6.84 -12.38 6.51
CA TRP A 97 7.27 -11.17 7.20
C TRP A 97 6.98 -11.26 8.70
N LEU A 98 8.06 -11.45 9.47
CA LEU A 98 8.03 -11.48 10.93
C LEU A 98 8.13 -10.06 11.48
N SER A 99 7.16 -9.21 11.14
CA SER A 99 7.09 -7.86 11.70
C SER A 99 7.01 -7.93 13.23
N PRO A 100 7.78 -7.12 13.99
CA PRO A 100 7.54 -6.94 15.40
C PRO A 100 6.16 -6.28 15.52
N ARG A 101 5.16 -7.03 16.01
CA ARG A 101 3.88 -6.44 16.40
C ARG A 101 4.19 -5.23 17.28
N HIS A 102 3.83 -4.03 16.84
CA HIS A 102 3.75 -2.89 17.75
C HIS A 102 2.77 -3.31 18.84
N ASN A 103 3.33 -3.55 20.02
CA ASN A 103 2.61 -3.76 21.27
C ASN A 103 1.96 -2.45 21.69
#